data_AF-A0A5J4XIH6-F1
#
_entry.id   AF-A0A5J4XIH6-F1
#
_cell.length_a   1.000
_cell.length_b   1.000
_cell.length_c   1.000
_cell.angle_alpha   90.00
_cell.angle_beta   90.00
_cell.angle_gamma   90.00
#
_symmetry.space_group_name_H-M   'P 1'
#
loop_
_entity.id
_entity.type
_entity.pdbx_description
1 polymer ?
#
loop_
_entity_poly.entity_id
_entity_poly.type
_entity_poly.pdbx_seq_one_letter_code
_entity_poly.pdbx_strand_id
1 'polypeptide(L)'
;MLPPELQAPTAWDGYLANLTAPPGKMLGAVQSLYDNCLLSMRVSGFSGEGKTPSMGLRQGCPLSATLFGLFIDGLHHYLETVVPAAGIQIQHMRLRELVYADDICLMASSPEHLQALIDALSSYCALLHMEISVPKTKFRLGCHGLPIAAGRFAGAAHVARANRVCLACNGGAVGDERHLIFECTALASLRSRYARLFTGSTDTMRSFFAQPDHMGVFHYVVDCLDFMMI
;
A
#
# COMPACT_ATOMS: atom_id res chain seq x y z
N MET A 1 3.81 9.59 24.86
CA MET A 1 3.27 10.96 24.93
C MET A 1 3.40 11.57 23.56
N LEU A 2 2.29 11.97 22.95
CA LEU A 2 2.28 12.62 21.63
C LEU A 2 3.00 13.99 21.71
N PRO A 3 3.67 14.43 20.62
CA PRO A 3 4.23 15.77 20.54
C PRO A 3 3.16 16.84 20.85
N PRO A 4 3.52 17.98 21.46
CA PRO A 4 2.58 19.05 21.83
C PRO A 4 1.78 19.63 20.64
N GLU A 5 2.24 19.38 19.42
CA GLU A 5 1.73 19.94 18.16
C GLU A 5 0.47 19.24 17.62
N LEU A 6 0.07 18.11 18.21
CA LEU A 6 -1.02 17.24 17.73
C LEU A 6 -2.28 17.25 18.64
N GLN A 7 -2.45 18.26 19.49
CA GLN A 7 -3.56 18.37 20.46
C GLN A 7 -4.64 19.40 20.07
N ALA A 8 -4.84 19.68 18.77
CA ALA A 8 -5.82 20.67 18.32
C ALA A 8 -7.21 20.05 18.04
N PRO A 9 -8.32 20.81 18.28
CA PRO A 9 -9.69 20.28 18.33
C PRO A 9 -10.29 19.89 16.96
N THR A 10 -9.64 20.24 15.86
CA THR A 10 -9.94 19.70 14.53
C THR A 10 -8.64 19.26 13.85
N ALA A 11 -8.68 18.17 13.08
CA ALA A 11 -7.52 17.59 12.37
C ALA A 11 -6.74 18.63 11.53
N TRP A 12 -7.40 19.72 11.14
CA TRP A 12 -6.84 20.80 10.34
C TRP A 12 -6.09 21.85 11.17
N ASP A 13 -6.52 22.14 12.41
CA ASP A 13 -5.92 23.21 13.21
C ASP A 13 -4.49 22.90 13.64
N GLY A 14 -4.19 21.64 13.99
CA GLY A 14 -2.83 21.20 14.35
C GLY A 14 -1.90 21.11 13.14
N TYR A 15 -2.45 20.69 12.00
CA TYR A 15 -1.70 20.55 10.76
C TYR A 15 -1.39 21.92 10.10
N LEU A 16 -2.34 22.86 10.13
CA LEU A 16 -2.18 24.20 9.58
C LEU A 16 -1.32 25.13 10.46
N ALA A 17 -1.16 24.83 11.75
CA ALA A 17 -0.24 25.56 12.63
C ALA A 17 1.24 25.26 12.33
N ASN A 18 1.55 24.08 11.80
CA ASN A 18 2.91 23.63 11.47
C ASN A 18 3.36 24.02 10.05
N LEU A 19 2.41 24.42 9.18
CA LEU A 19 2.72 25.00 7.87
C LEU A 19 3.11 26.46 8.06
N THR A 20 4.35 26.78 7.73
CA THR A 20 5.00 28.11 7.78
C THR A 20 4.36 29.12 6.80
N ALA A 21 3.09 29.46 7.02
CA ALA A 21 2.44 30.65 6.48
C ALA A 21 2.20 31.62 7.65
N PRO A 22 2.43 32.93 7.49
CA PRO A 22 2.20 33.87 8.59
C PRO A 22 0.74 33.73 9.08
N PRO A 23 0.53 33.52 10.39
CA PRO A 23 -0.80 33.26 10.90
C PRO A 23 -1.62 34.54 10.76
N GLY A 24 -2.79 34.45 10.12
CA GLY A 24 -3.81 35.47 10.32
C GLY A 24 -4.69 35.86 9.13
N LYS A 25 -4.41 35.44 7.90
CA LYS A 25 -5.31 35.75 6.76
C LYS A 25 -5.65 34.57 5.85
N MET A 26 -4.66 33.81 5.40
CA MET A 26 -4.94 32.70 4.48
C MET A 26 -5.63 31.53 5.19
N LEU A 27 -5.18 31.17 6.40
CA LEU A 27 -5.86 30.19 7.24
C LEU A 27 -7.31 30.59 7.53
N GLY A 28 -7.53 31.84 7.95
CA GLY A 28 -8.88 32.37 8.18
C GLY A 28 -9.75 32.38 6.92
N ALA A 29 -9.17 32.67 5.75
CA ALA A 29 -9.88 32.56 4.47
C ALA A 29 -10.28 31.12 4.16
N VAL A 30 -9.38 30.15 4.34
CA VAL A 30 -9.69 28.72 4.15
C VAL A 30 -10.73 28.24 5.16
N GLN A 31 -10.60 28.57 6.45
CA GLN A 31 -11.60 28.24 7.47
C GLN A 31 -12.97 28.85 7.12
N SER A 32 -13.02 30.13 6.75
CA SER A 32 -14.26 30.80 6.33
C SER A 32 -14.88 30.17 5.09
N LEU A 33 -14.06 29.62 4.19
CA LEU A 33 -14.56 28.90 3.03
C LEU A 33 -15.29 27.63 3.46
N TYR A 34 -14.84 26.93 4.51
CA TYR A 34 -15.38 25.67 5.01
C TYR A 34 -16.50 25.85 6.06
N ASP A 35 -16.51 26.95 6.80
CA ASP A 35 -17.51 27.29 7.81
C ASP A 35 -18.93 27.38 7.25
N ASN A 36 -19.91 26.89 8.02
CA ASN A 36 -21.35 27.01 7.77
C ASN A 36 -21.83 26.63 6.35
N CYS A 37 -21.07 25.80 5.64
CA CYS A 37 -21.43 25.41 4.30
C CYS A 37 -22.47 24.29 4.31
N LEU A 38 -23.63 24.58 3.74
CA LEU A 38 -24.67 23.59 3.51
C LEU A 38 -24.35 22.75 2.28
N LEU A 39 -24.15 21.45 2.48
CA LEU A 39 -24.01 20.47 1.41
C LEU A 39 -25.38 19.84 1.15
N SER A 40 -25.88 19.98 -0.08
CA SER A 40 -27.13 19.36 -0.54
C SER A 40 -26.85 18.54 -1.79
N MET A 41 -27.43 17.35 -1.84
CA MET A 41 -27.35 16.48 -3.02
C MET A 41 -28.59 16.67 -3.88
N ARG A 42 -28.39 16.83 -5.20
CA ARG A 42 -29.46 16.82 -6.18
C ARG A 42 -29.50 15.47 -6.88
N VAL A 43 -30.62 14.75 -6.77
CA VAL A 43 -30.83 13.46 -7.43
C VAL A 43 -32.10 13.56 -8.27
N SER A 44 -32.00 13.27 -9.57
CA SER A 44 -33.13 13.29 -10.52
C SER A 44 -33.93 14.60 -10.52
N GLY A 45 -33.24 15.74 -10.35
CA GLY A 45 -33.86 17.08 -10.34
C GLY A 45 -34.35 17.56 -8.97
N PHE A 46 -34.42 16.68 -7.96
CA PHE A 46 -34.82 17.04 -6.60
C PHE A 46 -33.58 17.29 -5.73
N SER A 47 -33.53 18.45 -5.08
CA SER A 47 -32.49 18.79 -4.11
C SER A 47 -32.93 18.41 -2.70
N GLY A 48 -32.10 17.65 -1.99
CA GLY A 48 -32.34 17.32 -0.58
C GLY A 48 -32.08 18.49 0.37
N GLU A 49 -32.44 18.35 1.63
CA GLU A 49 -32.11 19.33 2.67
C GLU A 49 -30.60 19.47 2.83
N GLY A 50 -30.14 20.71 2.98
CA GLY A 50 -28.72 21.00 3.19
C GLY A 50 -28.26 20.56 4.57
N LYS A 51 -27.12 19.87 4.64
CA LYS A 51 -26.45 19.52 5.89
C LYS A 51 -25.06 20.11 5.93
N THR A 52 -24.63 20.60 7.09
CA THR A 52 -23.27 21.06 7.28
C THR A 52 -22.36 19.85 7.58
N PRO A 53 -21.39 19.53 6.71
CA PRO A 53 -20.44 18.45 6.99
C PRO A 53 -19.52 18.87 8.14
N SER A 54 -19.30 17.97 9.09
CA SER A 54 -18.39 18.19 10.23
C SER A 54 -16.92 17.93 9.88
N MET A 55 -16.66 17.13 8.85
CA MET A 55 -15.32 16.70 8.42
C MET A 55 -15.28 16.50 6.90
N GLY A 56 -14.08 16.66 6.33
CA GLY A 56 -13.78 16.29 4.95
C GLY A 56 -13.56 17.48 3.99
N LEU A 57 -13.09 17.16 2.79
CA LEU A 57 -12.84 18.12 1.72
C LEU A 57 -14.01 18.17 0.73
N ARG A 58 -14.26 19.33 0.13
CA ARG A 58 -15.33 19.49 -0.86
C ARG A 58 -14.95 18.79 -2.16
N GLN A 59 -15.83 17.92 -2.66
CA GLN A 59 -15.66 17.34 -3.98
C GLN A 59 -15.88 18.41 -5.06
N GLY A 60 -15.00 18.45 -6.07
CA GLY A 60 -15.06 19.42 -7.16
C GLY A 60 -14.53 20.82 -6.83
N CYS A 61 -14.09 21.08 -5.59
CA CYS A 61 -13.42 22.33 -5.23
C CYS A 61 -11.93 22.28 -5.64
N PRO A 62 -11.42 23.26 -6.42
CA PRO A 62 -10.00 23.29 -6.80
C PRO A 62 -9.04 23.33 -5.60
N LEU A 63 -9.45 23.98 -4.51
CA LEU A 63 -8.65 24.08 -3.28
C LEU A 63 -8.49 22.74 -2.57
N SER A 64 -9.49 21.85 -2.67
CA SER A 64 -9.44 20.53 -2.01
C SER A 64 -8.25 19.70 -2.49
N ALA A 65 -7.88 19.80 -3.76
CA ALA A 65 -6.70 19.10 -4.28
C ALA A 65 -5.40 19.59 -3.62
N THR A 66 -5.29 20.90 -3.36
CA THR A 66 -4.13 21.48 -2.68
C THR A 66 -4.09 21.08 -1.21
N LEU A 67 -5.23 21.14 -0.51
CA LEU A 67 -5.32 20.73 0.91
C LEU A 67 -5.00 19.24 1.09
N PHE A 68 -5.43 18.40 0.16
CA PHE A 68 -5.07 16.98 0.15
C PHE A 68 -3.58 16.78 -0.16
N GLY A 69 -3.00 17.57 -1.06
CA GLY A 69 -1.55 17.54 -1.33
C GLY A 69 -0.72 17.87 -0.09
N LEU A 70 -1.17 18.84 0.72
CA LEU A 70 -0.54 19.12 2.01
C LEU A 70 -0.61 17.91 2.94
N PHE A 71 -1.79 17.30 3.11
CA PHE A 71 -1.92 16.05 3.87
C PHE A 71 -0.90 14.97 3.44
N ILE A 72 -0.68 14.79 2.12
CA ILE A 72 0.32 13.85 1.61
C ILE A 72 1.75 14.25 1.99
N ASP A 73 2.09 15.53 1.91
CA ASP A 73 3.41 16.03 2.35
C ASP A 73 3.63 15.78 3.86
N GLY A 74 2.58 15.98 4.67
CA GLY A 74 2.58 15.65 6.09
C GLY A 74 2.78 14.17 6.36
N LEU A 75 2.11 13.29 5.59
CA LEU A 75 2.30 11.85 5.67
C LEU A 75 3.75 11.46 5.34
N HIS A 76 4.31 12.03 4.27
CA HIS A 76 5.68 11.76 3.85
C HIS A 76 6.68 12.07 4.97
N HIS A 77 6.57 13.28 5.54
CA HIS A 77 7.42 13.71 6.65
C HIS A 77 7.23 12.85 7.91
N TYR A 78 5.99 12.44 8.20
CA TYR A 78 5.68 11.59 9.35
C TYR A 78 6.33 10.20 9.21
N LEU A 79 6.20 9.56 8.04
CA LEU A 79 6.81 8.26 7.77
C LEU A 79 8.35 8.35 7.84
N GLU A 80 8.94 9.40 7.29
CA GLU A 80 10.38 9.63 7.36
C GLU A 80 10.87 9.79 8.80
N THR A 81 10.13 10.50 9.63
CA THR A 81 10.50 10.75 11.03
C THR A 81 10.32 9.52 11.92
N VAL A 82 9.19 8.81 11.80
CA VAL A 82 8.83 7.71 12.70
C VAL A 82 9.53 6.41 12.32
N VAL A 83 9.72 6.14 11.03
CA VAL A 83 10.30 4.90 10.50
C VAL A 83 11.36 5.20 9.43
N PRO A 84 12.45 5.91 9.78
CA PRO A 84 13.47 6.35 8.82
C PRO A 84 14.19 5.17 8.13
N ALA A 85 14.28 4.04 8.83
CA ALA A 85 14.92 2.81 8.36
C ALA A 85 14.10 2.07 7.27
N ALA A 86 12.78 2.23 7.27
CA ALA A 86 11.88 1.50 6.37
C ALA A 86 11.86 2.11 4.96
N GLY A 87 11.57 1.28 3.96
CA GLY A 87 11.56 1.64 2.54
C GLY A 87 12.45 0.73 1.69
N ILE A 88 12.51 1.03 0.40
CA ILE A 88 13.43 0.44 -0.57
C ILE A 88 14.55 1.45 -0.85
N GLN A 89 15.80 1.03 -0.69
CA GLN A 89 16.96 1.85 -1.03
C GLN A 89 17.18 1.85 -2.55
N ILE A 90 17.05 3.01 -3.18
CA ILE A 90 17.32 3.24 -4.60
C ILE A 90 18.44 4.27 -4.70
N GLN A 91 19.67 3.79 -4.91
CA GLN A 91 20.87 4.64 -4.89
C GLN A 91 20.96 5.46 -3.59
N HIS A 92 20.86 6.79 -3.69
CA HIS A 92 20.93 7.73 -2.58
C HIS A 92 19.55 8.09 -1.99
N MET A 93 18.46 7.55 -2.56
CA MET A 93 17.08 7.82 -2.13
C MET A 93 16.49 6.59 -1.44
N ARG A 94 15.66 6.81 -0.42
CA ARG A 94 14.86 5.76 0.22
C ARG A 94 13.39 5.96 -0.12
N LEU A 95 12.83 5.06 -0.93
CA LEU A 95 11.45 5.12 -1.38
C LEU A 95 10.56 4.30 -0.43
N ARG A 96 9.65 4.96 0.29
CA ARG A 96 8.79 4.31 1.30
C ARG A 96 7.35 4.18 0.81
N GLU A 97 6.90 5.17 0.06
CA GLU A 97 5.54 5.33 -0.41
C GLU A 97 5.51 5.89 -1.84
N LEU A 98 4.45 5.53 -2.56
CA LEU A 98 3.98 6.23 -3.75
C LEU A 98 2.54 6.61 -3.49
N VAL A 99 2.19 7.87 -3.74
CA VAL A 99 0.86 8.37 -3.49
C VAL A 99 0.27 8.99 -4.74
N TYR A 100 -0.98 8.64 -5.03
CA TYR A 100 -1.77 9.26 -6.06
C TYR A 100 -3.20 9.44 -5.56
N ALA A 101 -3.58 10.68 -5.23
CA ALA A 101 -4.84 10.96 -4.55
C ALA A 101 -5.02 10.04 -3.32
N ASP A 102 -6.15 9.33 -3.20
CA ASP A 102 -6.44 8.42 -2.09
C ASP A 102 -5.70 7.06 -2.17
N ASP A 103 -5.05 6.75 -3.28
CA ASP A 103 -4.27 5.52 -3.43
C ASP A 103 -2.84 5.70 -2.89
N ILE A 104 -2.50 4.92 -1.87
CA ILE A 104 -1.18 4.88 -1.24
C ILE A 104 -0.57 3.48 -1.44
N CYS A 105 0.64 3.43 -1.99
CA CYS A 105 1.43 2.21 -2.13
C CYS A 105 2.65 2.29 -1.23
N LEU A 106 2.64 1.54 -0.13
CA LEU A 106 3.79 1.38 0.77
C LEU A 106 4.71 0.28 0.25
N MET A 107 6.03 0.49 0.37
CA MET A 107 7.05 -0.43 -0.11
C MET A 107 8.15 -0.62 0.92
N ALA A 108 8.57 -1.87 1.13
CA ALA A 108 9.69 -2.21 1.98
C ALA A 108 10.36 -3.51 1.50
N SER A 109 11.64 -3.65 1.82
CA SER A 109 12.42 -4.87 1.52
C SER A 109 12.28 -5.98 2.57
N SER A 110 11.58 -5.72 3.69
CA SER A 110 11.36 -6.73 4.73
C SER A 110 9.93 -6.63 5.30
N PRO A 111 9.37 -7.75 5.81
CA PRO A 111 8.06 -7.76 6.47
C PRO A 111 7.99 -6.82 7.67
N GLU A 112 9.06 -6.74 8.46
CA GLU A 112 9.13 -5.92 9.67
C GLU A 112 9.03 -4.43 9.33
N HIS A 113 9.77 -4.00 8.29
CA HIS A 113 9.70 -2.64 7.79
C HIS A 113 8.34 -2.32 7.16
N LEU A 114 7.74 -3.27 6.44
CA LEU A 114 6.41 -3.07 5.86
C LEU A 114 5.35 -2.91 6.96
N GLN A 115 5.40 -3.75 8.00
CA GLN A 115 4.50 -3.65 9.14
C GLN A 115 4.67 -2.30 9.86
N ALA A 116 5.90 -1.87 10.09
CA ALA A 116 6.19 -0.59 10.71
C ALA A 116 5.64 0.61 9.90
N LEU A 117 5.71 0.56 8.56
CA LEU A 117 5.08 1.56 7.68
C LEU A 117 3.55 1.55 7.77
N ILE A 118 2.93 0.37 7.84
CA ILE A 118 1.48 0.23 7.99
C ILE A 118 1.01 0.79 9.34
N ASP A 119 1.72 0.48 10.42
CA ASP A 119 1.40 0.97 11.76
C ASP A 119 1.55 2.50 11.86
N ALA A 120 2.61 3.05 11.23
CA ALA A 120 2.80 4.49 11.13
C ALA A 120 1.70 5.16 10.31
N LEU A 121 1.33 4.61 9.14
CA LEU A 121 0.22 5.12 8.33
C LEU A 121 -1.10 5.09 9.11
N SER A 122 -1.38 3.99 9.81
CA SER A 122 -2.57 3.84 10.66
C SER A 122 -2.60 4.91 11.77
N SER A 123 -1.47 5.14 12.43
CA SER A 123 -1.33 6.16 13.47
C SER A 123 -1.55 7.57 12.91
N TYR A 124 -0.99 7.88 11.74
CA TYR A 124 -1.15 9.17 11.07
C TYR A 124 -2.61 9.42 10.65
N CYS A 125 -3.26 8.42 10.05
CA CYS A 125 -4.68 8.51 9.70
C CYS A 125 -5.56 8.71 10.94
N ALA A 126 -5.27 8.01 12.04
CA ALA A 126 -6.02 8.15 13.29
C ALA A 126 -5.90 9.56 13.89
N LEU A 127 -4.73 10.20 13.81
CA LEU A 127 -4.52 11.58 14.24
C LEU A 127 -5.37 12.59 13.47
N LEU A 128 -5.72 12.26 12.23
CA LEU A 128 -6.49 13.12 11.34
C LEU A 128 -7.94 12.67 11.19
N HIS A 129 -8.39 11.73 12.04
CA HIS A 129 -9.72 11.13 12.00
C HIS A 129 -10.09 10.53 10.63
N MET A 130 -9.11 9.94 9.95
CA MET A 130 -9.26 9.20 8.70
C MET A 130 -9.24 7.69 8.96
N GLU A 131 -9.96 6.93 8.12
CA GLU A 131 -10.06 5.48 8.22
C GLU A 131 -9.43 4.81 6.98
N ILE A 132 -8.63 3.77 7.21
CA ILE A 132 -8.04 2.95 6.16
C ILE A 132 -9.04 1.88 5.72
N SER A 133 -9.32 1.79 4.43
CA SER A 133 -10.21 0.76 3.89
C SER A 133 -9.52 -0.60 3.80
N VAL A 134 -9.56 -1.38 4.88
CA VAL A 134 -9.02 -2.75 4.95
C VAL A 134 -9.43 -3.64 3.77
N PRO A 135 -10.69 -3.62 3.27
CA PRO A 135 -11.08 -4.44 2.13
C PRO A 135 -10.35 -4.09 0.81
N LYS A 136 -9.98 -2.81 0.64
CA LYS A 136 -9.25 -2.30 -0.53
C LYS A 136 -7.75 -2.48 -0.40
N THR A 137 -7.22 -2.50 0.82
CA THR A 137 -5.80 -2.73 1.08
C THR A 137 -5.40 -4.15 0.66
N LYS A 138 -4.35 -4.26 -0.16
CA LYS A 138 -3.82 -5.53 -0.65
C LYS A 138 -2.30 -5.55 -0.52
N PHE A 139 -1.78 -6.70 -0.09
CA PHE A 139 -0.35 -6.98 -0.19
C PHE A 139 0.01 -7.44 -1.59
N ARG A 140 1.14 -6.94 -2.11
CA ARG A 140 1.70 -7.34 -3.40
C ARG A 140 3.15 -7.78 -3.18
N LEU A 141 3.43 -9.02 -3.54
CA LEU A 141 4.78 -9.56 -3.60
C LEU A 141 5.17 -9.57 -5.10
N GLY A 142 5.92 -8.57 -5.55
CA GLY A 142 6.21 -8.35 -6.97
C GLY A 142 7.69 -8.35 -7.35
N CYS A 143 8.58 -8.48 -6.37
CA CYS A 143 10.02 -8.45 -6.55
C CYS A 143 10.65 -9.83 -6.30
N HIS A 144 10.03 -10.89 -6.84
CA HIS A 144 10.59 -12.23 -6.72
C HIS A 144 11.74 -12.45 -7.71
N GLY A 145 12.78 -13.18 -7.27
CA GLY A 145 13.92 -13.56 -8.11
C GLY A 145 13.62 -14.63 -9.15
N LEU A 146 12.35 -14.97 -9.40
CA LEU A 146 11.99 -16.02 -10.34
C LEU A 146 12.57 -15.73 -11.74
N PRO A 147 13.04 -16.77 -12.45
CA PRO A 147 13.62 -16.65 -13.79
C PRO A 147 12.77 -15.85 -14.77
N ILE A 148 11.43 -15.93 -14.65
CA ILE A 148 10.51 -15.18 -15.51
C ILE A 148 10.67 -13.65 -15.39
N ALA A 149 10.91 -13.16 -14.18
CA ALA A 149 11.11 -11.74 -13.85
C ALA A 149 12.58 -11.35 -14.00
N ALA A 150 13.51 -12.13 -13.45
CA ALA A 150 14.95 -11.86 -13.55
C ALA A 150 15.41 -11.76 -15.02
N GLY A 151 14.98 -12.71 -15.87
CA GLY A 151 15.30 -12.72 -17.29
C GLY A 151 14.64 -11.59 -18.10
N ARG A 152 13.64 -10.90 -17.54
CA ARG A 152 13.03 -9.69 -18.15
C ARG A 152 13.91 -8.46 -17.92
N PHE A 153 14.52 -8.34 -16.74
CA PHE A 153 15.24 -7.15 -16.30
C PHE A 153 16.77 -7.25 -16.44
N ALA A 154 17.30 -8.34 -17.02
CA ALA A 154 18.73 -8.59 -17.24
C ALA A 154 19.43 -7.64 -18.26
N GLY A 155 18.86 -6.46 -18.54
CA GLY A 155 19.45 -5.43 -19.40
C GLY A 155 19.72 -5.91 -20.83
N ALA A 156 20.97 -5.78 -21.28
CA ALA A 156 21.42 -6.18 -22.63
C ALA A 156 21.33 -7.70 -22.89
N ALA A 157 21.12 -8.52 -21.85
CA ALA A 157 20.96 -9.96 -21.92
C ALA A 157 19.49 -10.38 -21.72
N HIS A 158 18.53 -9.66 -22.32
CA HIS A 158 17.11 -10.04 -22.28
C HIS A 158 16.95 -11.50 -22.74
N VAL A 159 16.56 -12.37 -21.82
CA VAL A 159 16.42 -13.80 -22.09
C VAL A 159 15.04 -14.04 -22.70
N ALA A 160 14.94 -14.77 -23.80
CA ALA A 160 13.65 -15.17 -24.37
C ALA A 160 12.85 -15.98 -23.33
N ARG A 161 11.51 -15.84 -23.29
CA ARG A 161 10.66 -16.48 -22.26
C ARG A 161 10.92 -17.99 -22.14
N ALA A 162 11.13 -18.68 -23.26
CA ALA A 162 11.39 -20.12 -23.31
C ALA A 162 12.68 -20.53 -22.56
N ASN A 163 13.66 -19.63 -22.46
CA ASN A 163 14.96 -19.90 -21.83
C ASN A 163 14.99 -19.44 -20.35
N ARG A 164 13.89 -18.90 -19.82
CA ARG A 164 13.76 -18.48 -18.42
C ARG A 164 13.34 -19.67 -17.56
N VAL A 165 14.17 -20.69 -17.53
CA VAL A 165 13.86 -21.98 -16.90
C VAL A 165 14.06 -21.93 -15.38
N CYS A 166 13.30 -22.77 -14.67
CA CYS A 166 13.45 -22.96 -13.23
C CYS A 166 14.87 -23.45 -12.89
N LEU A 167 15.51 -22.85 -11.89
CA LEU A 167 16.87 -23.21 -11.45
C LEU A 167 16.86 -24.32 -10.39
N ALA A 168 15.74 -24.50 -9.69
CA ALA A 168 15.60 -25.47 -8.60
C ALA A 168 15.27 -26.88 -9.07
N CYS A 169 14.64 -27.03 -10.25
CA CYS A 169 14.21 -28.32 -10.77
C CYS A 169 14.92 -28.67 -12.09
N ASN A 170 15.13 -29.95 -12.35
CA ASN A 170 15.70 -30.44 -13.61
C ASN A 170 14.64 -30.58 -14.73
N GLY A 171 13.46 -29.97 -14.56
CA GLY A 171 12.32 -30.14 -15.47
C GLY A 171 12.37 -29.28 -16.73
N GLY A 172 13.25 -28.28 -16.80
CA GLY A 172 13.37 -27.37 -17.95
C GLY A 172 12.14 -26.50 -18.21
N ALA A 173 11.15 -26.50 -17.31
CA ALA A 173 9.96 -25.66 -17.40
C ALA A 173 10.31 -24.19 -17.10
N VAL A 174 9.51 -23.27 -17.62
CA VAL A 174 9.63 -21.83 -17.33
C VAL A 174 9.45 -21.61 -15.83
N GLY A 175 10.43 -20.96 -15.19
CA GLY A 175 10.40 -20.64 -13.77
C GLY A 175 9.49 -19.46 -13.50
N ASP A 176 8.18 -19.67 -13.61
CA ASP A 176 7.13 -18.72 -13.24
C ASP A 176 6.41 -19.13 -11.96
N GLU A 177 5.50 -18.27 -11.49
CA GLU A 177 4.78 -18.43 -10.22
C GLU A 177 3.91 -19.69 -10.23
N ARG A 178 3.33 -20.03 -11.39
CA ARG A 178 2.52 -21.25 -11.54
C ARG A 178 3.40 -22.49 -11.41
N HIS A 179 4.55 -22.50 -12.09
CA HIS A 179 5.48 -23.61 -11.97
C HIS A 179 5.94 -23.78 -10.52
N LEU A 180 6.31 -22.69 -9.84
CA LEU A 180 6.74 -22.69 -8.44
C LEU A 180 5.67 -23.32 -7.52
N ILE A 181 4.43 -22.81 -7.60
CA ILE A 181 3.34 -23.15 -6.66
C ILE A 181 2.76 -24.54 -6.94
N PHE A 182 2.61 -24.95 -8.19
CA PHE A 182 1.84 -26.16 -8.52
C PHE A 182 2.67 -27.33 -9.07
N GLU A 183 3.74 -27.05 -9.80
CA GLU A 183 4.34 -28.05 -10.70
C GLU A 183 5.79 -28.42 -10.32
N CYS A 184 6.53 -27.51 -9.66
CA CYS A 184 7.96 -27.65 -9.40
C CYS A 184 8.25 -28.90 -8.55
N THR A 185 9.05 -29.83 -9.08
CA THR A 185 9.36 -31.09 -8.40
C THR A 185 10.24 -30.90 -7.17
N ALA A 186 11.12 -29.90 -7.17
CA ALA A 186 11.97 -29.58 -6.02
C ALA A 186 11.16 -29.14 -4.79
N LEU A 187 9.99 -28.54 -5.01
CA LEU A 187 9.07 -28.08 -3.96
C LEU A 187 8.00 -29.12 -3.57
N ALA A 188 8.10 -30.37 -4.07
CA ALA A 188 7.12 -31.40 -3.78
C ALA A 188 7.00 -31.69 -2.27
N SER A 189 8.12 -31.75 -1.56
CA SER A 189 8.16 -31.94 -0.10
C SER A 189 7.45 -30.80 0.65
N LEU A 190 7.63 -29.57 0.19
CA LEU A 190 6.98 -28.40 0.75
C LEU A 190 5.47 -28.41 0.48
N ARG A 191 5.05 -28.76 -0.74
CA ARG A 191 3.62 -28.95 -1.06
C ARG A 191 2.97 -30.02 -0.18
N SER A 192 3.67 -31.11 0.12
CA SER A 192 3.18 -32.13 1.05
C SER A 192 3.01 -31.59 2.47
N ARG A 193 3.91 -30.72 2.95
CA ARG A 193 3.79 -30.06 4.27
C ARG A 193 2.54 -29.18 4.35
N TYR A 194 2.21 -28.49 3.27
CA TYR A 194 1.05 -27.61 3.15
C TYR A 194 -0.12 -28.25 2.39
N ALA A 195 -0.26 -29.59 2.42
CA ALA A 195 -1.24 -30.32 1.61
C ALA A 195 -2.68 -29.79 1.74
N ARG A 196 -3.04 -29.25 2.91
CA ARG A 196 -4.35 -28.61 3.18
C ARG A 196 -4.70 -27.44 2.24
N LEU A 197 -3.70 -26.77 1.65
CA LEU A 197 -3.90 -25.66 0.72
C LEU A 197 -4.21 -26.13 -0.71
N PHE A 198 -4.07 -27.43 -0.96
CA PHE A 198 -4.27 -28.06 -2.26
C PHE A 198 -5.46 -29.03 -2.27
N THR A 199 -6.20 -29.14 -1.16
CA THR A 199 -7.41 -29.97 -1.08
C THR A 199 -8.61 -29.23 -1.69
N GLY A 200 -8.73 -29.22 -3.03
CA GLY A 200 -9.84 -28.60 -3.76
C GLY A 200 -9.47 -28.17 -5.18
N SER A 201 -10.38 -27.47 -5.88
CA SER A 201 -10.16 -26.90 -7.23
C SER A 201 -9.26 -25.65 -7.20
N THR A 202 -8.01 -25.83 -6.78
CA THR A 202 -7.00 -24.77 -6.70
C THR A 202 -6.14 -24.67 -7.97
N ASP A 203 -6.66 -25.11 -9.12
CA ASP A 203 -5.90 -25.21 -10.39
C ASP A 203 -5.48 -23.86 -11.00
N THR A 204 -5.99 -22.76 -10.43
CA THR A 204 -5.66 -21.40 -10.85
C THR A 204 -5.02 -20.59 -9.71
N MET A 205 -4.13 -19.68 -10.08
CA MET A 205 -3.57 -18.70 -9.13
C MET A 205 -4.66 -17.94 -8.40
N ARG A 206 -5.71 -17.49 -9.10
CA ARG A 206 -6.82 -16.75 -8.48
C ARG A 206 -7.52 -17.57 -7.40
N SER A 207 -7.87 -18.83 -7.67
CA SER A 207 -8.52 -19.69 -6.69
C SER A 207 -7.61 -19.99 -5.50
N PHE A 208 -6.31 -20.17 -5.75
CA PHE A 208 -5.35 -20.46 -4.69
C PHE A 208 -5.16 -19.28 -3.72
N PHE A 209 -5.07 -18.05 -4.23
CA PHE A 209 -4.93 -16.86 -3.38
C PHE A 209 -6.25 -16.37 -2.76
N ALA A 210 -7.40 -16.84 -3.26
CA ALA A 210 -8.72 -16.51 -2.71
C ALA A 210 -9.18 -17.46 -1.58
N GLN A 211 -8.31 -18.36 -1.12
CA GLN A 211 -8.62 -19.30 -0.04
C GLN A 211 -8.83 -18.56 1.30
N PRO A 212 -9.69 -19.11 2.19
CA PRO A 212 -9.93 -18.51 3.50
C PRO A 212 -8.68 -18.52 4.39
N ASP A 213 -7.82 -19.55 4.26
CA ASP A 213 -6.53 -19.65 4.96
C ASP A 213 -5.44 -18.80 4.30
N HIS A 214 -5.62 -17.47 4.36
CA HIS A 214 -4.68 -16.49 3.83
C HIS A 214 -3.29 -16.58 4.47
N MET A 215 -3.21 -16.90 5.77
CA MET A 215 -1.93 -17.07 6.48
C MET A 215 -1.17 -18.31 6.02
N GLY A 216 -1.87 -19.43 5.81
CA GLY A 216 -1.27 -20.64 5.24
C GLY A 216 -0.73 -20.40 3.84
N VAL A 217 -1.52 -19.75 2.98
CA VAL A 217 -1.09 -19.35 1.62
C VAL A 217 0.14 -18.45 1.68
N PHE A 218 0.16 -17.46 2.57
CA PHE A 218 1.30 -16.57 2.76
C PHE A 218 2.58 -17.34 3.15
N HIS A 219 2.53 -18.15 4.23
CA HIS A 219 3.69 -18.92 4.69
C HIS A 219 4.20 -19.89 3.63
N TYR A 220 3.29 -20.56 2.91
CA TYR A 220 3.68 -21.45 1.82
C TYR A 220 4.42 -20.71 0.69
N VAL A 221 3.92 -19.55 0.27
CA VAL A 221 4.56 -18.75 -0.80
C VAL A 221 5.93 -18.23 -0.34
N VAL A 222 6.04 -17.76 0.91
CA VAL A 222 7.33 -17.33 1.49
C VAL A 222 8.32 -18.49 1.50
N ASP A 223 7.94 -19.66 2.05
CA ASP A 223 8.80 -20.85 2.07
C ASP A 223 9.24 -21.28 0.66
N CYS A 224 8.37 -21.16 -0.35
CA CYS A 224 8.72 -21.44 -1.75
C CYS A 224 9.76 -20.47 -2.30
N LEU A 225 9.64 -19.18 -1.98
CA LEU A 225 10.57 -18.15 -2.42
C LEU A 225 11.91 -18.27 -1.69
N ASP A 226 11.91 -18.55 -0.38
CA ASP A 226 13.12 -18.77 0.40
C ASP A 226 13.90 -20.00 -0.10
N PHE A 227 13.20 -21.08 -0.47
CA PHE A 227 13.82 -22.25 -1.08
C PHE A 227 14.52 -21.94 -2.42
N MET A 228 14.03 -20.94 -3.16
CA MET A 228 14.59 -20.49 -4.45
C MET A 228 15.75 -19.50 -4.30
N MET A 229 15.93 -18.88 -3.12
CA MET A 229 16.98 -17.87 -2.87
C MET A 229 18.27 -18.46 -2.25
N ILE A 230 18.47 -19.78 -2.39
CA ILE A 230 19.70 -20.49 -2.00
C ILE A 230 20.70 -20.47 -3.16
#